data_AF-A0A9D6ZNX1-F1
#
_entry.id   AF-A0A9D6ZNX1-F1
#
_cell.length_a   1.000
_cell.length_b   1.000
_cell.length_c   1.000
_cell.angle_alpha   90.00
_cell.angle_beta   90.00
_cell.angle_gamma   90.00
#
_symmetry.space_group_name_H-M   'P 1'
#
loop_
_entity.id
_entity.type
_entity.pdbx_description
1 polymer ?
#
loop_
_entity_poly.entity_id
_entity_poly.type
_entity_poly.pdbx_seq_one_letter_code
_entity_poly.pdbx_strand_id
1 'polypeptide(L)'
;MDREKFKIDINTPDPGYEPFPVSIMNRSTYEATTFDPALGKPAAISYRLNKAGCIRIRIVHRNRADMLIRTLQDWTRQEFGKYSILWDGRDSSGNIVDNRQILVLFESKDKDNGLRHRDHEESGCRDPMLSVRTDPAPDRPLKGTLDIWTSLAAESVDFGRENGFEARYYMDGKLFRTDKADPGTKEFHIRLDLSELENGEHLITVNIDDLSDHTGSAGVRITVCN
;
A
#
# COMPACT_ATOMS: atom_id res chain seq x y z
N MET A 1 -69.82 -25.52 3.76
CA MET A 1 -68.80 -26.39 3.15
C MET A 1 -67.61 -25.53 2.82
N ASP A 2 -66.49 -25.85 3.45
CA ASP A 2 -65.27 -25.05 3.57
C ASP A 2 -64.56 -24.79 2.25
N ARG A 3 -64.03 -23.58 2.09
CA ARG A 3 -63.01 -23.28 1.08
C ARG A 3 -61.65 -23.58 1.71
N GLU A 4 -61.15 -24.79 1.53
CA GLU A 4 -59.76 -25.11 1.86
C GLU A 4 -58.82 -24.18 1.08
N LYS A 5 -58.10 -23.34 1.83
CA LYS A 5 -56.99 -22.54 1.33
C LYS A 5 -55.85 -23.49 1.03
N PHE A 6 -55.56 -23.72 -0.25
CA PHE A 6 -54.28 -24.29 -0.67
C PHE A 6 -53.17 -23.30 -0.29
N LYS A 7 -52.53 -23.49 0.87
CA LYS A 7 -51.21 -22.93 1.16
C LYS A 7 -50.21 -23.80 0.41
N ILE A 8 -49.68 -23.28 -0.70
CA ILE A 8 -48.47 -23.83 -1.30
C ILE A 8 -47.33 -23.32 -0.43
N ASP A 9 -46.82 -24.17 0.46
CA ASP A 9 -45.55 -23.91 1.14
C ASP A 9 -44.44 -24.11 0.10
N ILE A 10 -44.05 -23.02 -0.55
CA ILE A 10 -42.86 -22.99 -1.38
C ILE A 10 -41.66 -23.00 -0.43
N ASN A 11 -41.19 -24.20 -0.09
CA ASN A 11 -39.88 -24.38 0.52
C ASN A 11 -38.83 -24.16 -0.58
N THR A 12 -38.58 -22.91 -0.96
CA THR A 12 -37.27 -22.57 -1.49
C THR A 12 -36.32 -22.60 -0.30
N PRO A 13 -35.32 -23.51 -0.24
CA PRO A 13 -34.18 -23.25 0.62
C PRO A 13 -33.56 -21.97 0.06
N ASP A 14 -33.89 -20.83 0.67
CA ASP A 14 -33.19 -19.57 0.41
C ASP A 14 -31.75 -19.83 0.85
N PRO A 15 -30.80 -20.05 -0.08
CA PRO A 15 -29.42 -20.21 0.27
C PRO A 15 -28.90 -18.79 0.46
N GLY A 16 -29.31 -18.17 1.58
CA GLY A 16 -29.10 -16.78 1.96
C GLY A 16 -28.25 -16.00 0.99
N TYR A 17 -28.89 -15.41 -0.03
CA TYR A 17 -28.22 -14.48 -0.92
C TYR A 17 -27.94 -13.22 -0.09
N GLU A 18 -26.77 -13.17 0.57
CA GLU A 18 -26.35 -11.96 1.28
C GLU A 18 -26.29 -10.82 0.26
N PRO A 19 -27.16 -9.81 0.39
CA PRO A 19 -27.36 -8.86 -0.68
C PRO A 19 -26.17 -7.90 -0.69
N PHE A 20 -25.26 -8.12 -1.63
CA PHE A 20 -24.10 -7.28 -1.99
C PHE A 20 -22.86 -7.42 -1.09
N PRO A 21 -21.66 -7.56 -1.71
CA PRO A 21 -20.40 -7.51 -0.97
C PRO A 21 -20.17 -6.12 -0.37
N VAL A 22 -19.29 -6.04 0.64
CA VAL A 22 -18.79 -4.75 1.13
C VAL A 22 -18.28 -3.91 -0.04
N SER A 23 -18.73 -2.67 -0.09
CA SER A 23 -18.46 -1.72 -1.14
C SER A 23 -18.13 -0.36 -0.54
N ILE A 24 -17.05 0.24 -1.07
CA ILE A 24 -16.62 1.59 -0.74
C ILE A 24 -17.26 2.56 -1.72
N MET A 25 -18.13 3.43 -1.20
CA MET A 25 -18.93 4.39 -1.96
C MET A 25 -18.59 5.82 -1.60
N ASN A 26 -19.06 6.79 -2.41
CA ASN A 26 -18.95 8.23 -2.14
C ASN A 26 -17.53 8.67 -1.77
N ARG A 27 -16.54 8.17 -2.52
CA ARG A 27 -15.13 8.47 -2.30
C ARG A 27 -14.86 9.92 -2.65
N SER A 28 -14.23 10.66 -1.74
CA SER A 28 -13.64 11.97 -2.01
C SER A 28 -12.15 11.92 -1.72
N THR A 29 -11.36 12.14 -2.76
CA THR A 29 -9.89 12.18 -2.73
C THR A 29 -9.35 13.52 -3.23
N TYR A 30 -10.23 14.49 -3.48
CA TYR A 30 -9.88 15.77 -4.11
C TYR A 30 -8.86 16.54 -3.27
N GLU A 31 -9.08 16.63 -1.96
CA GLU A 31 -8.13 17.33 -1.08
C GLU A 31 -6.75 16.67 -1.17
N ALA A 32 -6.70 15.33 -1.13
CA ALA A 32 -5.46 14.57 -1.19
C ALA A 32 -4.67 14.79 -2.49
N THR A 33 -5.32 15.13 -3.61
CA THR A 33 -4.65 15.35 -4.91
C THR A 33 -4.43 16.82 -5.26
N THR A 34 -4.82 17.77 -4.40
CA THR A 34 -4.78 19.20 -4.72
C THR A 34 -4.13 20.09 -3.66
N PHE A 35 -4.01 19.62 -2.41
CA PHE A 35 -3.35 20.39 -1.35
C PHE A 35 -1.85 20.58 -1.60
N ASP A 36 -1.20 21.43 -0.82
CA ASP A 36 0.27 21.56 -0.81
C ASP A 36 0.83 20.87 0.45
N PRO A 37 1.47 19.68 0.31
CA PRO A 37 2.09 18.98 1.44
C PRO A 37 3.18 19.78 2.17
N ALA A 38 3.83 20.72 1.49
CA ALA A 38 4.90 21.52 2.09
C ALA A 38 4.38 22.48 3.18
N LEU A 39 3.08 22.81 3.15
CA LEU A 39 2.43 23.63 4.17
C LEU A 39 2.11 22.85 5.46
N GLY A 40 2.36 21.53 5.49
CA GLY A 40 2.18 20.69 6.68
C GLY A 40 0.72 20.47 7.11
N LYS A 41 -0.25 20.92 6.31
CA LYS A 41 -1.67 20.69 6.55
C LYS A 41 -2.07 19.36 5.92
N PRO A 42 -2.62 18.40 6.67
CA PRO A 42 -3.07 17.15 6.08
C PRO A 42 -4.34 17.36 5.25
N ALA A 43 -4.53 16.51 4.26
CA ALA A 43 -5.73 16.42 3.44
C ALA A 43 -6.65 15.29 3.89
N ALA A 44 -7.97 15.51 3.81
CA ALA A 44 -8.94 14.48 4.10
C ALA A 44 -9.19 13.56 2.90
N ILE A 45 -9.30 12.27 3.19
CA ILE A 45 -9.80 11.23 2.29
C ILE A 45 -11.05 10.65 2.94
N SER A 46 -12.19 10.77 2.28
CA SER A 46 -13.47 10.30 2.84
C SER A 46 -14.17 9.29 1.95
N TYR A 47 -14.95 8.43 2.59
CA TYR A 47 -15.70 7.36 1.94
C TYR A 47 -16.86 6.88 2.82
N ARG A 48 -17.73 6.05 2.26
CA ARG A 48 -18.84 5.39 2.97
C ARG A 48 -18.82 3.90 2.70
N LEU A 49 -19.05 3.10 3.74
CA LEU A 49 -19.27 1.67 3.61
C LEU A 49 -20.77 1.37 3.53
N ASN A 50 -21.17 0.45 2.64
CA ASN A 50 -22.53 -0.08 2.55
C ASN A 50 -22.84 -1.18 3.58
N LYS A 51 -21.80 -1.77 4.19
CA LYS A 51 -21.84 -2.84 5.19
C LYS A 51 -20.53 -2.83 5.99
N ALA A 52 -20.53 -3.46 7.17
CA ALA A 52 -19.30 -3.71 7.92
C ALA A 52 -18.32 -4.61 7.12
N GLY A 53 -17.02 -4.34 7.22
CA GLY A 53 -15.97 -5.11 6.54
C GLY A 53 -14.57 -4.63 6.89
N CYS A 54 -13.56 -5.26 6.28
CA CYS A 54 -12.16 -4.86 6.42
C CYS A 54 -11.75 -3.96 5.27
N ILE A 55 -11.13 -2.82 5.58
CA ILE A 55 -10.79 -1.78 4.61
C ILE A 55 -9.30 -1.49 4.63
N ARG A 56 -8.72 -1.44 3.43
CA ARG A 56 -7.35 -1.00 3.20
C ARG A 56 -7.36 0.23 2.28
N ILE A 57 -6.54 1.22 2.65
CA ILE A 57 -6.40 2.47 1.91
C ILE A 57 -4.91 2.71 1.71
N ARG A 58 -4.51 2.77 0.44
CA ARG A 58 -3.13 2.96 0.01
C ARG A 58 -3.00 4.20 -0.86
N ILE A 59 -1.88 4.87 -0.73
CA ILE A 59 -1.39 5.85 -1.69
C ILE A 59 -0.45 5.12 -2.63
N VAL A 60 -0.78 5.12 -3.92
CA VAL A 60 0.02 4.47 -4.96
C VAL A 60 0.31 5.47 -6.07
N HIS A 61 1.29 5.17 -6.92
CA HIS A 61 1.57 6.02 -8.07
C HIS A 61 0.42 5.95 -9.10
N ARG A 62 -0.01 7.11 -9.61
CA ARG A 62 -1.20 7.27 -10.48
C ARG A 62 -1.14 6.41 -11.73
N ASN A 63 0.03 6.35 -12.36
CA ASN A 63 0.23 5.61 -13.61
C ASN A 63 0.76 4.18 -13.37
N ARG A 64 1.00 3.81 -12.10
CA ARG A 64 1.60 2.54 -11.67
C ARG A 64 1.05 2.16 -10.30
N ALA A 65 -0.16 1.63 -10.28
CA ALA A 65 -0.87 1.31 -9.05
C ALA A 65 -0.16 0.21 -8.22
N ASP A 66 0.76 -0.53 -8.83
CA ASP A 66 1.63 -1.51 -8.19
C ASP A 66 2.81 -0.89 -7.42
N MET A 67 3.12 0.39 -7.66
CA MET A 67 4.11 1.16 -6.90
C MET A 67 3.44 1.77 -5.67
N LEU A 68 3.65 1.12 -4.52
CA LEU A 68 3.17 1.60 -3.23
C LEU A 68 3.99 2.81 -2.78
N ILE A 69 3.30 3.88 -2.40
CA ILE A 69 3.93 5.06 -1.79
C ILE A 69 3.79 4.97 -0.27
N ARG A 70 2.57 4.71 0.22
CA ARG A 70 2.27 4.57 1.65
C ARG A 70 0.96 3.84 1.89
N THR A 71 0.93 2.97 2.89
CA THR A 71 -0.33 2.42 3.42
C THR A 71 -0.84 3.34 4.53
N LEU A 72 -2.07 3.85 4.38
CA LEU A 72 -2.71 4.72 5.38
C LEU A 72 -3.56 3.92 6.37
N GLN A 73 -4.17 2.85 5.87
CA GLN A 73 -4.97 1.95 6.65
C GLN A 73 -4.78 0.54 6.08
N ASP A 74 -4.46 -0.42 6.92
CA ASP A 74 -4.21 -1.79 6.52
C ASP A 74 -5.26 -2.73 7.13
N TRP A 75 -6.01 -3.41 6.26
CA TRP A 75 -7.12 -4.33 6.57
C TRP A 75 -7.91 -4.06 7.86
N THR A 76 -8.23 -2.79 8.12
CA THR A 76 -8.83 -2.39 9.39
C THR A 76 -10.33 -2.64 9.36
N ARG A 77 -10.84 -3.35 10.38
CA ARG A 77 -12.27 -3.60 10.56
C ARG A 77 -13.03 -2.30 10.80
N GLN A 78 -14.10 -2.10 10.04
CA GLN A 78 -14.98 -0.94 10.13
C GLN A 78 -16.43 -1.38 9.99
N GLU A 79 -17.32 -0.69 10.71
CA GLU A 79 -18.76 -0.92 10.65
C GLU A 79 -19.39 -0.18 9.46
N PHE A 80 -20.68 -0.40 9.22
CA PHE A 80 -21.42 0.43 8.28
C PHE A 80 -21.37 1.90 8.68
N GLY A 81 -20.99 2.79 7.76
CA GLY A 81 -20.93 4.21 8.10
C GLY A 81 -20.11 5.06 7.15
N LYS A 82 -19.91 6.32 7.56
CA LYS A 82 -19.04 7.29 6.89
C LYS A 82 -17.70 7.34 7.62
N TYR A 83 -16.62 7.43 6.86
CA TYR A 83 -15.27 7.46 7.37
C TYR A 83 -14.45 8.57 6.73
N SER A 84 -13.43 9.02 7.45
CA SER A 84 -12.45 9.98 6.97
C SER A 84 -11.09 9.62 7.58
N ILE A 85 -10.05 9.63 6.74
CA ILE A 85 -8.65 9.51 7.15
C ILE A 85 -7.88 10.75 6.67
N LEU A 86 -6.84 11.12 7.41
CA LEU A 86 -5.97 12.23 7.07
C LEU A 86 -4.68 11.69 6.42
N TRP A 87 -4.23 12.35 5.37
CA TRP A 87 -2.92 12.13 4.78
C TRP A 87 -2.12 13.43 4.77
N ASP A 88 -0.87 13.36 5.22
CA ASP A 88 0.06 14.48 5.33
C ASP A 88 0.81 14.81 4.03
N GLY A 89 0.61 14.02 2.97
CA GLY A 89 1.28 14.21 1.68
C GLY A 89 2.68 13.61 1.62
N ARG A 90 3.01 12.71 2.56
CA ARG A 90 4.32 12.06 2.66
C ARG A 90 4.25 10.56 2.38
N ASP A 91 5.36 10.02 1.87
CA ASP A 91 5.59 8.58 1.75
C ASP A 91 5.85 7.92 3.12
N SER A 92 6.06 6.60 3.15
CA SER A 92 6.34 5.85 4.38
C SER A 92 7.64 6.26 5.09
N SER A 93 8.56 6.93 4.41
CA SER A 93 9.84 7.41 4.97
C SER A 93 9.79 8.90 5.33
N GLY A 94 8.65 9.56 5.16
CA GLY A 94 8.44 10.96 5.50
C GLY A 94 8.83 11.95 4.40
N ASN A 95 9.19 11.51 3.20
CA ASN A 95 9.46 12.39 2.07
C ASN A 95 8.16 12.98 1.55
N ILE A 96 8.16 14.28 1.23
CA ILE A 96 7.03 14.91 0.52
C ILE A 96 6.84 14.24 -0.84
N VAL A 97 5.59 13.97 -1.21
CA VAL A 97 5.21 13.36 -2.49
C VAL A 97 4.55 14.40 -3.38
N ASP A 98 4.82 14.37 -4.68
CA ASP A 98 3.98 15.11 -5.65
C ASP A 98 2.61 14.47 -5.73
N ASN A 99 1.64 15.07 -5.04
CA ASN A 99 0.29 14.55 -4.92
C ASN A 99 -0.51 14.61 -6.25
N ARG A 100 0.01 15.24 -7.31
CA ARG A 100 -0.58 15.14 -8.65
C ARG A 100 -0.32 13.75 -9.26
N GLN A 101 0.77 13.10 -8.85
CA GLN A 101 1.19 11.78 -9.33
C GLN A 101 0.65 10.62 -8.51
N ILE A 102 -0.28 10.86 -7.57
CA ILE A 102 -0.85 9.79 -6.74
C ILE A 102 -2.25 9.36 -7.18
N LEU A 103 -2.58 8.12 -6.84
CA LEU A 103 -3.92 7.57 -6.80
C LEU A 103 -4.17 7.03 -5.38
N VAL A 104 -5.36 7.32 -4.84
CA VAL A 104 -5.82 6.68 -3.60
C VAL A 104 -6.50 5.37 -3.98
N LEU A 105 -5.88 4.26 -3.63
CA LEU A 105 -6.41 2.92 -3.85
C LEU A 105 -7.23 2.50 -2.62
N PHE A 106 -8.47 2.11 -2.88
CA PHE A 106 -9.43 1.66 -1.88
C PHE A 106 -9.70 0.18 -2.12
N GLU A 107 -9.54 -0.62 -1.06
CA GLU A 107 -9.76 -2.05 -1.09
C GLU A 107 -10.67 -2.44 0.08
N SER A 108 -11.63 -3.33 -0.16
CA SER A 108 -12.57 -3.81 0.85
C SER A 108 -12.80 -5.30 0.74
N LYS A 109 -12.94 -5.97 1.88
CA LYS A 109 -13.26 -7.39 1.94
C LYS A 109 -14.30 -7.67 3.05
N ASP A 110 -15.21 -8.61 2.80
CA ASP A 110 -16.31 -8.94 3.74
C ASP A 110 -15.79 -9.45 5.08
N LYS A 111 -16.53 -9.20 6.16
CA LYS A 111 -16.17 -9.59 7.52
C LYS A 111 -15.94 -11.11 7.68
N ASP A 112 -16.74 -11.93 7.00
CA ASP A 112 -16.79 -13.38 7.22
C ASP A 112 -16.22 -14.23 6.06
N ASN A 113 -16.04 -13.64 4.87
CA ASN A 113 -15.51 -14.32 3.67
C ASN A 113 -14.28 -13.61 3.06
N GLY A 114 -13.85 -12.52 3.67
CA GLY A 114 -12.99 -11.54 3.02
C GLY A 114 -11.55 -11.51 3.50
N LEU A 115 -11.24 -11.97 4.71
CA LEU A 115 -9.85 -12.25 5.04
C LEU A 115 -9.48 -13.59 4.39
N ARG A 116 -9.28 -13.61 3.05
CA ARG A 116 -8.53 -14.69 2.38
C ARG A 116 -7.05 -14.57 2.77
N HIS A 117 -6.81 -14.74 4.05
CA HIS A 117 -5.68 -15.38 4.68
C HIS A 117 -5.64 -16.82 4.17
N ARG A 118 -5.28 -17.05 2.91
CA ARG A 118 -5.16 -18.46 2.49
C ARG A 118 -3.98 -19.14 3.17
N ASP A 119 -3.01 -18.36 3.67
CA ASP A 119 -1.70 -18.94 4.04
C ASP A 119 -1.09 -18.44 5.37
N HIS A 120 -1.70 -17.52 6.17
CA HIS A 120 -1.15 -17.14 7.50
C HIS A 120 -2.17 -16.48 8.47
N GLU A 121 -1.81 -16.33 9.76
CA GLU A 121 -2.69 -15.80 10.83
C GLU A 121 -3.07 -14.30 10.70
N GLU A 122 -4.22 -13.90 11.28
CA GLU A 122 -4.71 -12.50 11.37
C GLU A 122 -3.68 -11.53 11.97
N SER A 123 -2.91 -12.03 12.95
CA SER A 123 -1.83 -11.31 13.62
C SER A 123 -0.69 -10.88 12.68
N GLY A 124 -0.43 -11.67 11.62
CA GLY A 124 0.66 -11.46 10.66
C GLY A 124 0.26 -10.71 9.38
N CYS A 125 -1.02 -10.36 9.20
CA CYS A 125 -1.47 -9.66 8.00
C CYS A 125 -1.22 -8.15 8.10
N ARG A 126 0.02 -7.77 7.86
CA ARG A 126 0.46 -6.38 7.88
C ARG A 126 1.49 -6.14 6.80
N ASP A 127 1.36 -5.02 6.12
CA ASP A 127 2.42 -4.49 5.26
C ASP A 127 3.72 -4.32 6.07
N PRO A 128 4.87 -4.80 5.56
CA PRO A 128 6.12 -4.71 6.29
C PRO A 128 6.60 -3.27 6.37
N MET A 129 7.22 -2.95 7.49
CA MET A 129 7.87 -1.66 7.70
C MET A 129 9.32 -1.72 7.22
N LEU A 130 9.71 -0.77 6.38
CA LEU A 130 11.01 -0.72 5.75
C LEU A 130 11.78 0.52 6.18
N SER A 131 13.11 0.39 6.17
CA SER A 131 14.02 1.54 6.19
C SER A 131 15.00 1.43 5.03
N VAL A 132 15.35 2.58 4.46
CA VAL A 132 16.34 2.70 3.37
C VAL A 132 17.44 3.64 3.83
N ARG A 133 18.68 3.25 3.59
CA ARG A 133 19.87 4.09 3.77
C ARG A 133 20.77 3.97 2.54
N THR A 134 21.59 4.96 2.30
CA THR A 134 22.55 4.94 1.18
C THR A 134 23.98 5.06 1.67
N ASP A 135 24.92 4.50 0.91
CA ASP A 135 26.35 4.72 1.06
C ASP A 135 26.96 5.11 -0.29
N PRO A 136 27.49 6.34 -0.45
CA PRO A 136 27.53 7.41 0.55
C PRO A 136 26.15 7.90 1.01
N ALA A 137 26.10 8.47 2.21
CA ALA A 137 24.91 9.10 2.76
C ALA A 137 24.44 10.28 1.88
N PRO A 138 23.14 10.61 1.85
CA PRO A 138 22.58 11.61 0.95
C PRO A 138 22.65 13.03 1.51
N ASP A 139 23.57 13.30 2.44
CA ASP A 139 23.76 14.60 3.09
C ASP A 139 24.59 15.58 2.26
N ARG A 140 25.00 15.16 1.06
CA ARG A 140 25.78 15.92 0.08
C ARG A 140 25.43 15.48 -1.35
N PRO A 141 25.73 16.30 -2.36
CA PRO A 141 25.64 15.87 -3.75
C PRO A 141 26.48 14.61 -4.03
N LEU A 142 25.89 13.66 -4.73
CA LEU A 142 26.42 12.33 -5.00
C LEU A 142 26.83 12.20 -6.47
N LYS A 143 27.82 11.36 -6.73
CA LYS A 143 28.30 11.01 -8.08
C LYS A 143 28.95 9.63 -8.09
N GLY A 144 29.11 9.04 -9.27
CA GLY A 144 29.67 7.70 -9.40
C GLY A 144 28.70 6.65 -8.88
N THR A 145 29.11 5.80 -7.94
CA THR A 145 28.27 4.70 -7.47
C THR A 145 27.59 5.00 -6.13
N LEU A 146 26.38 4.48 -5.95
CA LEU A 146 25.59 4.54 -4.72
C LEU A 146 25.12 3.14 -4.31
N ASP A 147 25.48 2.71 -3.11
CA ASP A 147 24.89 1.50 -2.51
C ASP A 147 23.59 1.88 -1.77
N ILE A 148 22.49 1.21 -2.09
CA ILE A 148 21.16 1.43 -1.52
C ILE A 148 20.83 0.22 -0.66
N TRP A 149 20.87 0.39 0.65
CA TRP A 149 20.57 -0.65 1.64
C TRP A 149 19.12 -0.54 2.08
N THR A 150 18.42 -1.67 2.10
CA THR A 150 17.04 -1.79 2.59
C THR A 150 16.99 -2.81 3.73
N SER A 151 16.34 -2.44 4.82
CA SER A 151 16.18 -3.30 6.00
C SER A 151 14.71 -3.41 6.40
N LEU A 152 14.26 -4.62 6.73
CA LEU A 152 12.95 -4.87 7.32
C LEU A 152 13.00 -4.57 8.82
N ALA A 153 11.95 -3.92 9.33
CA ALA A 153 11.80 -3.70 10.76
C ALA A 153 11.56 -5.01 11.52
N ALA A 154 11.88 -5.03 12.82
CA ALA A 154 11.82 -6.24 13.65
C ALA A 154 10.40 -6.82 13.78
N GLU A 155 9.38 -5.98 13.68
CA GLU A 155 7.97 -6.34 13.66
C GLU A 155 7.54 -7.03 12.35
N SER A 156 8.35 -6.95 11.28
CA SER A 156 8.09 -7.59 9.97
C SER A 156 8.76 -8.98 9.87
N VAL A 157 8.90 -9.68 11.00
CA VAL A 157 9.63 -10.96 11.08
C VAL A 157 9.02 -12.09 10.28
N ASP A 158 7.71 -12.08 10.04
CA ASP A 158 6.99 -13.12 9.29
C ASP A 158 6.91 -12.84 7.79
N PHE A 159 7.22 -11.61 7.35
CA PHE A 159 7.14 -11.22 5.95
C PHE A 159 8.09 -12.05 5.07
N GLY A 160 7.57 -12.57 3.95
CA GLY A 160 8.33 -13.34 2.96
C GLY A 160 8.90 -14.66 3.48
N ARG A 161 8.38 -15.23 4.57
CA ARG A 161 8.94 -16.47 5.16
C ARG A 161 8.77 -17.72 4.30
N GLU A 162 7.74 -17.78 3.48
CA GLU A 162 7.47 -18.96 2.67
C GLU A 162 8.17 -18.89 1.32
N ASN A 163 8.01 -17.76 0.62
CA ASN A 163 8.41 -17.61 -0.78
C ASN A 163 9.50 -16.57 -1.01
N GLY A 164 9.99 -15.92 0.06
CA GLY A 164 10.81 -14.73 -0.07
C GLY A 164 9.96 -13.53 -0.48
N PHE A 165 10.57 -12.57 -1.18
CA PHE A 165 9.86 -11.41 -1.70
C PHE A 165 10.52 -10.85 -2.95
N GLU A 166 9.76 -10.09 -3.73
CA GLU A 166 10.27 -9.30 -4.84
C GLU A 166 10.53 -7.86 -4.37
N ALA A 167 11.75 -7.36 -4.56
CA ALA A 167 12.13 -5.97 -4.32
C ALA A 167 12.13 -5.18 -5.64
N ARG A 168 11.33 -4.13 -5.72
CA ARG A 168 11.20 -3.23 -6.87
C ARG A 168 11.74 -1.85 -6.52
N TYR A 169 12.64 -1.34 -7.35
CA TYR A 169 13.30 -0.05 -7.15
C TYR A 169 12.88 0.94 -8.23
N TYR A 170 12.42 2.10 -7.79
CA TYR A 170 11.92 3.18 -8.63
C TYR A 170 12.79 4.42 -8.44
N MET A 171 13.11 5.09 -9.55
CA MET A 171 13.73 6.40 -9.60
C MET A 171 12.69 7.38 -10.15
N ASP A 172 12.24 8.34 -9.34
CA ASP A 172 11.21 9.31 -9.70
C ASP A 172 9.94 8.66 -10.29
N GLY A 173 9.50 7.56 -9.66
CA GLY A 173 8.36 6.76 -10.11
C GLY A 173 8.63 5.81 -11.29
N LYS A 174 9.84 5.83 -11.86
CA LYS A 174 10.27 4.93 -12.94
C LYS A 174 10.98 3.70 -12.37
N LEU A 175 10.39 2.52 -12.52
CA LEU A 175 11.00 1.24 -12.21
C LEU A 175 12.30 1.11 -13.01
N PHE A 176 13.41 0.91 -12.32
CA PHE A 176 14.72 0.69 -12.95
C PHE A 176 15.32 -0.67 -12.59
N ARG A 177 14.82 -1.33 -11.54
CA ARG A 177 15.33 -2.64 -11.10
C ARG A 177 14.27 -3.45 -10.35
N THR A 178 14.34 -4.76 -10.53
CA THR A 178 13.57 -5.76 -9.77
C THR A 178 14.52 -6.88 -9.38
N ASP A 179 14.58 -7.20 -8.08
CA ASP A 179 15.37 -8.30 -7.53
C ASP A 179 14.46 -9.26 -6.75
N LYS A 180 14.85 -10.52 -6.64
CA LYS A 180 14.19 -11.49 -5.75
C LYS A 180 15.08 -11.74 -4.54
N ALA A 181 14.45 -11.78 -3.36
CA ALA A 181 15.11 -12.13 -2.11
C ALA A 181 14.62 -13.50 -1.64
N ASP A 182 15.53 -14.32 -1.13
CA ASP A 182 15.22 -15.63 -0.58
C ASP A 182 14.43 -15.51 0.74
N PRO A 183 13.66 -16.54 1.12
CA PRO A 183 13.02 -16.62 2.42
C PRO A 183 13.96 -16.30 3.58
N GLY A 184 13.48 -15.48 4.53
CA GLY A 184 14.24 -15.08 5.71
C GLY A 184 15.20 -13.90 5.50
N THR A 185 15.32 -13.35 4.30
CA THR A 185 16.08 -12.11 4.05
C THR A 185 15.53 -10.95 4.89
N LYS A 186 16.41 -10.26 5.62
CA LYS A 186 16.04 -9.09 6.47
C LYS A 186 16.76 -7.80 6.09
N GLU A 187 17.91 -7.88 5.44
CA GLU A 187 18.64 -6.75 4.89
C GLU A 187 19.22 -7.15 3.53
N PHE A 188 19.19 -6.23 2.58
CA PHE A 188 19.72 -6.42 1.22
C PHE A 188 20.13 -5.06 0.64
N HIS A 189 20.96 -5.07 -0.39
CA HIS A 189 21.35 -3.84 -1.06
C HIS A 189 21.55 -4.03 -2.56
N ILE A 190 21.45 -2.93 -3.29
CA ILE A 190 21.87 -2.83 -4.69
C ILE A 190 22.92 -1.74 -4.84
N ARG A 191 23.75 -1.88 -5.87
CA ARG A 191 24.62 -0.81 -6.33
C ARG A 191 24.00 -0.15 -7.56
N LEU A 192 23.89 1.17 -7.51
CA LEU A 192 23.41 2.01 -8.60
C LEU A 192 24.58 2.85 -9.14
N ASP A 193 24.71 2.93 -10.46
CA ASP A 193 25.57 3.89 -11.14
C ASP A 193 24.78 5.19 -11.38
N LEU A 194 25.27 6.29 -10.84
CA LEU A 194 24.65 7.60 -10.95
C LEU A 194 25.07 8.36 -12.21
N SER A 195 26.10 7.90 -12.94
CA SER A 195 26.67 8.65 -14.08
C SER A 195 25.68 8.89 -15.23
N GLU A 196 24.67 8.03 -15.35
CA GLU A 196 23.60 8.13 -16.36
C GLU A 196 22.37 8.90 -15.86
N LEU A 197 22.37 9.35 -14.61
CA LEU A 197 21.28 10.16 -14.05
C LEU A 197 21.49 11.64 -14.36
N GLU A 198 20.38 12.35 -14.53
CA GLU A 198 20.39 13.81 -14.64
C GLU A 198 20.90 14.44 -13.33
N ASN A 199 21.53 15.62 -13.41
CA ASN A 199 21.91 16.36 -12.20
C ASN A 199 20.65 16.97 -11.57
N GLY A 200 20.50 16.82 -10.25
CA GLY A 200 19.34 17.32 -9.53
C GLY A 200 18.89 16.44 -8.37
N GLU A 201 17.74 16.77 -7.79
CA GLU A 201 17.11 15.95 -6.77
C GLU A 201 16.35 14.77 -7.39
N HIS A 202 16.56 13.59 -6.83
CA HIS A 202 15.84 12.39 -7.20
C HIS A 202 15.24 11.71 -5.97
N LEU A 203 14.08 11.06 -6.14
CA LEU A 203 13.49 10.20 -5.13
C LEU A 203 13.66 8.73 -5.56
N ILE A 204 14.40 7.99 -4.74
CA ILE A 204 14.44 6.53 -4.83
C ILE A 204 13.31 5.98 -3.95
N THR A 205 12.48 5.10 -4.50
CA THR A 205 11.47 4.35 -3.74
C THR A 205 11.75 2.86 -3.89
N VAL A 206 11.68 2.13 -2.78
CA VAL A 206 11.80 0.68 -2.72
C VAL A 206 10.45 0.11 -2.29
N ASN A 207 9.92 -0.82 -3.06
CA ASN A 207 8.81 -1.66 -2.65
C ASN A 207 9.28 -3.10 -2.48
N ILE A 208 8.77 -3.79 -1.47
CA ILE A 208 8.90 -5.25 -1.37
C ILE A 208 7.52 -5.88 -1.36
N ASP A 209 7.33 -6.98 -2.07
CA ASP A 209 6.06 -7.70 -2.16
C ASP A 209 6.30 -9.20 -1.94
N ASP A 210 5.57 -9.82 -1.02
CA ASP A 210 5.71 -11.25 -0.71
C ASP A 210 4.82 -12.16 -1.57
N LEU A 211 4.12 -11.59 -2.56
CA LEU A 211 3.12 -12.24 -3.40
C LEU A 211 1.89 -12.74 -2.63
N SER A 212 1.78 -12.39 -1.34
CA SER A 212 0.72 -12.80 -0.41
C SER A 212 -0.06 -11.59 0.11
N ASP A 213 -0.24 -10.55 -0.73
CA ASP A 213 -1.03 -9.33 -0.46
C ASP A 213 -0.36 -8.32 0.51
N HIS A 214 0.90 -8.54 0.90
CA HIS A 214 1.67 -7.58 1.67
C HIS A 214 2.68 -6.86 0.81
N THR A 215 2.67 -5.53 0.90
CA THR A 215 3.61 -4.69 0.18
C THR A 215 4.20 -3.65 1.13
N GLY A 216 5.53 -3.60 1.25
CA GLY A 216 6.24 -2.56 1.98
C GLY A 216 6.64 -1.41 1.07
N SER A 217 6.84 -0.23 1.65
CA SER A 217 7.41 0.93 0.95
C SER A 217 8.37 1.70 1.84
N ALA A 218 9.48 2.15 1.28
CA ALA A 218 10.35 3.17 1.84
C ALA A 218 11.02 3.97 0.71
N GLY A 219 11.53 5.15 1.03
CA GLY A 219 12.20 6.00 0.05
C GLY A 219 13.28 6.87 0.64
N VAL A 220 14.20 7.30 -0.23
CA VAL A 220 15.29 8.20 0.11
C VAL A 220 15.47 9.24 -1.01
N ARG A 221 15.60 10.50 -0.62
CA ARG A 221 15.97 11.59 -1.54
C ARG A 221 17.48 11.67 -1.65
N ILE A 222 17.96 11.85 -2.87
CA ILE A 222 19.37 12.08 -3.17
C ILE A 222 19.50 13.31 -4.06
N THR A 223 20.67 13.94 -4.04
CA THR A 223 21.05 14.96 -5.03
C THR A 223 22.19 14.42 -5.87
N VAL A 224 22.05 14.36 -7.20
CA VAL A 224 23.09 13.91 -8.14
C VAL A 224 23.83 15.10 -8.74
N CYS A 225 25.15 14.99 -8.82
CA CYS A 225 26.05 15.99 -9.42
C CYS A 225 27.24 15.31 -10.11
N ASN A 226 27.00 14.80 -11.32
CA ASN A 226 28.01 14.24 -12.23
C ASN A 226 28.90 15.32 -12.86
#